data_AF-A0A087TUX8-F1
#
_entry.id   AF-A0A087TUX8-F1
#
_cell.length_a   1.000
_cell.length_b   1.000
_cell.length_c   1.000
_cell.angle_alpha   90.00
_cell.angle_beta   90.00
_cell.angle_gamma   90.00
#
_symmetry.space_group_name_H-M   'P 1'
#
loop_
_entity.id
_entity.type
_entity.pdbx_description
1 polymer ?
#
loop_
_entity_poly.entity_id
_entity_poly.type
_entity_poly.pdbx_seq_one_letter_code
_entity_poly.pdbx_strand_id
1 'polypeptide(L)'
;MVEISNGSPLLYNDGKYHTVTVIKTNRKIVLRIDDIQVGFTRLQNGSRNIDAPPHRGLFFGGFREGIEYNSMISTNTPLFGTIRDAIFNNR
;
A
#
# COMPACT_ATOMS: atom_id res chain seq x y z
N MET A 1 4.87 -0.78 30.21
CA MET A 1 4.84 -1.43 28.88
C MET A 1 3.93 -0.57 28.02
N VAL A 2 4.49 0.23 27.13
CA VAL A 2 3.72 1.07 26.20
C VAL A 2 4.21 0.71 24.81
N GLU A 3 3.41 -0.06 24.08
CA GLU A 3 3.57 -0.22 22.65
C GLU A 3 2.74 0.86 21.96
N ILE A 4 3.38 1.88 21.39
CA ILE A 4 2.84 2.61 20.23
C ILE A 4 4.02 3.11 19.39
N SER A 5 4.12 2.64 18.14
CA SER A 5 4.15 3.49 16.94
C SER A 5 4.60 2.69 15.71
N ASN A 6 3.63 2.26 14.90
CA ASN A 6 3.90 1.92 13.50
C ASN A 6 2.82 2.51 12.58
N GLY A 7 2.40 3.74 12.91
CA GLY A 7 1.61 4.62 12.07
C GLY A 7 2.09 6.05 12.31
N SER A 8 2.19 6.86 11.26
CA SER A 8 2.44 8.30 11.40
C SER A 8 1.37 8.93 12.32
N PRO A 9 1.72 9.88 13.19
CA PRO A 9 0.76 10.57 14.07
C PRO A 9 -0.23 11.48 13.32
N LEU A 10 -0.21 11.43 11.99
CA LEU A 10 -0.99 12.27 11.09
C LEU A 10 -2.26 11.52 10.69
N LEU A 11 -3.40 12.17 10.90
CA LEU A 11 -4.70 11.74 10.37
C LEU A 11 -4.80 12.21 8.92
N TYR A 12 -5.02 11.29 7.98
CA TYR A 12 -5.11 11.58 6.54
C TYR A 12 -6.55 11.60 6.01
N ASN A 13 -7.53 11.38 6.89
CA ASN A 13 -8.96 11.45 6.59
C ASN A 13 -9.51 12.86 6.85
N ASP A 14 -8.81 13.89 6.34
CA ASP A 14 -9.11 15.30 6.60
C ASP A 14 -9.84 16.02 5.44
N GLY A 15 -10.16 15.29 4.38
CA GLY A 15 -10.83 15.80 3.19
C GLY A 15 -9.91 16.48 2.17
N LYS A 16 -8.58 16.44 2.36
CA LYS A 16 -7.60 16.96 1.40
C LYS A 16 -6.96 15.85 0.57
N TYR A 17 -6.36 16.25 -0.55
CA TYR A 17 -5.51 15.35 -1.32
C TYR A 17 -4.19 15.13 -0.60
N HIS A 18 -3.81 13.85 -0.48
CA HIS A 18 -2.50 13.41 -0.02
C HIS A 18 -1.81 12.60 -1.11
N THR A 19 -0.50 12.74 -1.23
CA THR A 19 0.31 11.95 -2.17
C THR A 19 0.75 10.68 -1.48
N VAL A 20 0.43 9.51 -2.07
CA VAL A 20 0.90 8.21 -1.58
C VAL A 20 1.89 7.62 -2.56
N THR A 21 3.12 7.38 -2.09
CA THR A 21 4.19 6.83 -2.91
C THR A 21 4.71 5.54 -2.30
N VAL A 22 4.63 4.44 -3.07
CA VAL A 22 5.18 3.13 -2.69
C VAL A 22 6.34 2.80 -3.62
N ILE A 23 7.55 2.66 -3.06
CA ILE A 23 8.76 2.36 -3.83
C ILE A 23 9.32 1.01 -3.39
N LYS A 24 9.44 0.08 -4.33
CA LYS A 24 10.18 -1.17 -4.15
C LYS A 24 11.55 -1.07 -4.81
N THR A 25 12.61 -1.11 -4.02
CA THR A 25 14.00 -1.20 -4.51
C THR A 25 14.62 -2.49 -3.99
N ASN A 26 14.94 -3.41 -4.90
CA ASN A 26 15.34 -4.78 -4.55
C ASN A 26 14.30 -5.43 -3.63
N ARG A 27 14.67 -5.65 -2.36
CA ARG A 27 13.80 -6.23 -1.32
C ARG A 27 13.24 -5.20 -0.35
N LYS A 28 13.64 -3.93 -0.44
CA LYS A 28 13.15 -2.86 0.44
C LYS A 28 11.90 -2.26 -0.18
N ILE A 29 10.83 -2.16 0.59
CA ILE A 29 9.60 -1.46 0.23
C ILE A 29 9.48 -0.27 1.17
N VAL A 30 9.27 0.92 0.61
CA VAL A 30 9.15 2.18 1.36
C VAL A 30 7.80 2.81 1.05
N LEU A 31 7.09 3.23 2.09
CA LEU A 31 5.87 4.02 2.01
C LEU A 31 6.18 5.47 2.36
N ARG A 32 5.75 6.38 1.50
CA ARG A 32 5.77 7.82 1.75
C ARG A 32 4.37 8.40 1.62
N ILE A 33 4.06 9.35 2.49
CA ILE A 33 2.86 10.18 2.41
C ILE A 33 3.32 11.63 2.42
N ASP A 34 2.87 12.42 1.43
CA ASP A 34 3.27 13.82 1.24
C ASP A 34 4.80 13.99 1.27
N ASP A 35 5.49 13.12 0.53
CA ASP A 35 6.96 13.02 0.44
C ASP A 35 7.71 12.64 1.74
N ILE A 36 7.00 12.46 2.85
CA ILE A 36 7.55 12.03 4.13
C ILE A 36 7.54 10.51 4.20
N GLN A 37 8.69 9.90 4.52
CA GLN A 37 8.75 8.45 4.77
C GLN A 37 8.06 8.12 6.09
N VAL A 38 6.93 7.41 6.00
CA VAL A 38 6.12 7.00 7.17
C VAL A 38 6.34 5.54 7.57
N GLY A 39 6.90 4.72 6.68
CA GLY A 39 7.15 3.32 6.98
C GLY A 39 8.02 2.61 5.94
N PHE A 40 8.53 1.44 6.31
CA PHE A 40 9.23 0.56 5.39
C PHE A 40 9.10 -0.90 5.84
N THR A 41 9.29 -1.82 4.90
CA THR A 41 9.45 -3.25 5.17
C THR A 41 10.52 -3.85 4.25
N ARG A 42 10.94 -5.08 4.56
CA ARG A 42 11.92 -5.81 3.76
C ARG A 42 11.43 -7.23 3.52
N LEU A 43 11.42 -7.64 2.26
CA LEU A 43 11.10 -9.00 1.87
C LEU A 43 12.16 -9.98 2.39
N GLN A 44 11.74 -11.23 2.59
CA GLN A 44 12.59 -12.32 3.05
C GLN A 44 13.79 -12.55 2.12
N ASN A 45 14.84 -13.16 2.66
CA ASN A 45 16.01 -13.54 1.88
C ASN A 45 15.60 -14.49 0.74
N GLY A 46 16.06 -14.24 -0.49
CA GLY A 46 15.76 -15.06 -1.66
C GLY A 46 14.57 -14.58 -2.51
N SER A 47 13.73 -13.67 -2.02
CA SER A 47 12.68 -13.04 -2.84
C SER A 47 13.28 -12.13 -3.91
N ARG A 48 13.40 -12.64 -5.14
CA ARG A 48 13.92 -11.88 -6.29
C ARG A 48 12.81 -11.29 -7.14
N ASN A 49 11.81 -12.09 -7.49
CA ASN A 49 10.66 -11.67 -8.31
C ASN A 49 9.37 -11.80 -7.49
N ILE A 50 8.50 -10.79 -7.60
CA ILE A 50 7.08 -10.90 -7.20
C ILE A 50 6.33 -10.89 -8.53
N ASP A 51 5.95 -12.06 -8.99
CA ASP A 51 5.11 -12.17 -10.18
C ASP A 51 3.65 -11.95 -9.78
N ALA A 52 2.96 -11.06 -10.50
CA ALA A 52 1.53 -10.95 -10.35
C ALA A 52 0.90 -12.28 -10.80
N PRO A 53 -0.04 -12.86 -10.03
CA PRO A 53 -0.72 -14.08 -10.45
C PRO A 53 -1.42 -13.86 -11.80
N PRO A 54 -1.44 -14.86 -12.70
CA PRO A 54 -1.89 -14.69 -14.10
C PRO A 54 -3.35 -14.23 -14.27
N HIS A 55 -4.17 -14.34 -13.23
CA HIS A 55 -5.59 -13.92 -13.22
C HIS A 55 -5.92 -12.88 -12.14
N ARG A 56 -4.89 -12.24 -11.56
CA ARG A 56 -5.06 -11.20 -10.54
C ARG A 56 -4.44 -9.90 -11.04
N GLY A 57 -5.07 -8.78 -10.71
CA GLY A 57 -4.71 -7.47 -11.22
C GLY A 57 -4.52 -6.44 -10.11
N LEU A 58 -4.37 -5.19 -10.54
CA LEU A 58 -4.39 -4.03 -9.68
C LEU A 58 -5.83 -3.62 -9.40
N PHE A 59 -6.18 -3.45 -8.13
CA PHE A 59 -7.50 -3.02 -7.68
C PHE A 59 -7.37 -1.74 -6.86
N PHE A 60 -8.32 -0.83 -7.04
CA PHE A 60 -8.39 0.44 -6.31
C PHE A 60 -9.71 0.59 -5.60
N GLY A 61 -9.66 1.19 -4.41
CA GLY A 61 -10.83 1.50 -3.60
C GLY A 61 -11.60 0.29 -3.07
N GLY A 62 -11.16 -0.92 -3.38
CA GLY A 62 -11.81 -2.17 -2.97
C GLY A 62 -11.45 -3.30 -3.93
N PHE A 63 -12.04 -4.46 -3.73
CA PHE A 63 -11.90 -5.61 -4.61
C PHE A 63 -13.23 -6.36 -4.67
N ARG A 64 -13.40 -7.22 -5.69
CA ARG A 64 -14.63 -8.01 -5.87
C ARG A 64 -14.76 -9.10 -4.82
N GLU A 65 -16.00 -9.41 -4.43
CA GLU A 65 -16.34 -10.53 -3.57
C GLU A 65 -15.86 -11.87 -4.18
N GLY A 66 -15.47 -12.82 -3.34
CA GLY A 66 -14.98 -14.14 -3.77
C GLY A 66 -13.51 -14.22 -4.20
N ILE A 67 -12.73 -13.14 -4.10
CA ILE A 67 -11.26 -13.26 -4.13
C ILE A 67 -10.80 -13.70 -2.75
N GLU A 68 -10.20 -14.89 -2.63
CA GLU A 68 -9.46 -15.24 -1.43
C GLU A 68 -8.20 -14.38 -1.32
N TYR A 69 -8.22 -13.52 -0.31
CA TYR A 69 -7.08 -12.78 0.16
C TYR A 69 -6.62 -13.45 1.45
N ASN A 70 -5.39 -13.96 1.44
CA ASN A 70 -4.78 -14.45 2.67
C ASN A 70 -4.51 -13.24 3.60
N SER A 71 -3.73 -13.44 4.67
CA SER A 71 -3.27 -12.42 5.64
C SER A 71 -2.51 -11.19 5.08
N MET A 72 -2.63 -10.90 3.79
CA MET A 72 -1.93 -9.84 3.05
C MET A 72 -2.71 -8.52 2.95
N ILE A 73 -4.00 -8.48 3.28
CA ILE A 73 -4.76 -7.22 3.39
C ILE A 73 -5.28 -7.00 4.80
N SER A 74 -5.20 -5.75 5.26
CA SER A 74 -5.58 -5.34 6.62
C SER A 74 -7.08 -5.09 6.79
N THR A 75 -7.80 -4.85 5.69
CA THR A 75 -9.24 -4.56 5.70
C THR A 75 -9.88 -4.92 4.36
N ASN A 76 -11.18 -5.24 4.41
CA ASN A 76 -12.05 -5.40 3.25
C ASN A 76 -13.04 -4.23 3.08
N THR A 77 -12.97 -3.20 3.94
CA THR A 77 -13.81 -2.01 3.81
C THR A 77 -13.36 -1.22 2.57
N PRO A 78 -14.26 -0.98 1.59
CA PRO A 78 -13.94 -0.15 0.43
C PRO A 78 -13.58 1.28 0.83
N LEU A 79 -12.70 1.92 0.05
CA LEU A 79 -12.41 3.35 0.20
C LEU A 79 -13.62 4.16 -0.27
N PHE A 80 -14.15 5.01 0.61
CA PHE A 80 -15.09 6.05 0.24
C PHE A 80 -14.33 7.37 0.06
N GLY A 81 -14.01 7.72 -1.18
CA GLY A 81 -13.22 8.91 -1.50
C GLY A 81 -12.80 8.94 -2.96
N THR A 82 -11.77 9.74 -3.26
CA THR A 82 -11.27 9.91 -4.63
C THR A 82 -9.81 9.48 -4.72
N ILE A 83 -9.51 8.63 -5.70
CA ILE A 83 -8.14 8.33 -6.14
C ILE A 83 -7.99 8.97 -7.52
N ARG A 84 -6.94 9.76 -7.71
CA ARG A 84 -6.63 10.42 -8.98
C ARG A 84 -5.13 10.34 -9.28
N ASP A 85 -4.78 10.50 -10.55
CA ASP A 85 -3.40 10.64 -11.02
C ASP A 85 -2.49 9.47 -10.61
N ALA A 86 -3.01 8.24 -10.67
CA ALA A 86 -2.27 7.05 -10.31
C ALA A 86 -1.25 6.69 -11.41
N ILE A 87 0.03 6.62 -11.04
CA ILE A 87 1.16 6.36 -11.95
C ILE A 87 1.88 5.09 -11.51
N PHE A 88 2.15 4.18 -12.45
CA PHE A 88 2.82 2.90 -12.19
C PHE A 88 4.06 2.76 -13.06
N ASN A 89 5.22 2.66 -12.45
CA ASN A 89 6.49 2.48 -13.18
C ASN A 89 6.64 3.50 -14.32
N ASN A 90 6.26 4.76 -14.05
CA ASN A 90 6.32 5.87 -14.99
C ASN A 90 5.37 5.71 -16.21
N ARG A 91 4.20 5.10 -16.00
CA ARG A 91 3.12 4.92 -16.98
C ARG A 91 1.76 5.17 -16.36
#